data_AF-A0A1E7KLC6-F1
#
_entry.id   AF-A0A1E7KLC6-F1
#
_cell.length_a   1.000
_cell.length_b   1.000
_cell.length_c   1.000
_cell.angle_alpha   90.00
_cell.angle_beta   90.00
_cell.angle_gamma   90.00
#
_symmetry.space_group_name_H-M   'P 1'
#
loop_
_entity.id
_entity.type
_entity.pdbx_description
1 polymer ?
#
loop_
_entity_poly.entity_id
_entity_poly.type
_entity_poly.pdbx_seq_one_letter_code
_entity_poly.pdbx_strand_id
1 'polypeptide(L)'
;MSDEPAGADADLAGRILGRLVERGQTVAVAESLTGGLVAARMTEVPGASRAFRGSVTAYSTELKHDVLGVEQTLLEARGAVDAEVAHAMARGVRRALSADWGLSTTGVAGPEPQDGQPVGTVFVAVAAPWGTEGLGELRLTGSRERIRADTVLAGLRLLWHELVDN
;
A
#
# COMPACT_ATOMS: atom_id res chain seq x y z
N MET A 1 -15.25 -21.47 -12.76
CA MET A 1 -14.19 -22.32 -12.16
C MET A 1 -12.88 -21.57 -12.31
N SER A 2 -12.29 -20.93 -11.31
CA SER A 2 -12.50 -20.93 -9.85
C SER A 2 -12.38 -19.48 -9.37
N ASP A 3 -13.47 -18.98 -8.76
CA ASP A 3 -13.65 -17.59 -8.36
C ASP A 3 -13.44 -17.46 -6.84
N GLU A 4 -12.24 -17.83 -6.37
CA GLU A 4 -11.83 -17.61 -4.98
C GLU A 4 -10.44 -16.94 -4.90
N PRO A 5 -10.43 -15.61 -4.77
CA PRO A 5 -9.40 -14.94 -3.97
C PRO A 5 -9.97 -13.93 -2.96
N ALA A 6 -11.28 -13.64 -2.95
CA ALA A 6 -11.82 -12.56 -2.10
C ALA A 6 -11.94 -12.93 -0.60
N GLY A 7 -12.25 -14.19 -0.28
CA GLY A 7 -12.52 -14.62 1.10
C GLY A 7 -11.31 -14.62 2.03
N ALA A 8 -10.16 -15.10 1.55
CA ALA A 8 -8.93 -15.17 2.35
C ALA A 8 -8.29 -13.78 2.58
N ASP A 9 -8.43 -12.88 1.61
CA ASP A 9 -7.93 -11.50 1.72
C ASP A 9 -8.80 -10.65 2.65
N ALA A 10 -10.12 -10.83 2.59
CA ALA A 10 -11.05 -10.21 3.54
C ALA A 10 -10.81 -10.69 4.97
N ASP A 11 -10.47 -11.97 5.16
CA ASP A 11 -10.02 -12.49 6.47
C ASP A 11 -8.79 -11.73 6.97
N LEU A 12 -7.78 -11.52 6.12
CA LEU A 12 -6.57 -10.79 6.50
C LEU A 12 -6.83 -9.32 6.83
N ALA A 13 -7.61 -8.61 6.00
CA ALA A 13 -8.00 -7.23 6.29
C ALA A 13 -8.79 -7.13 7.61
N GLY A 14 -9.69 -8.09 7.87
CA GLY A 14 -10.44 -8.18 9.11
C GLY A 14 -9.55 -8.36 10.33
N ARG A 15 -8.55 -9.24 10.24
CA ARG A 15 -7.55 -9.48 11.30
C ARG A 15 -6.70 -8.23 11.57
N ILE A 16 -6.22 -7.56 10.53
CA ILE A 16 -5.46 -6.30 10.65
C ILE A 16 -6.29 -5.25 11.41
N LEU A 17 -7.53 -5.01 10.97
CA LEU A 17 -8.40 -4.02 11.58
C LEU A 17 -8.79 -4.41 13.01
N GLY A 18 -9.05 -5.68 13.29
CA GLY A 18 -9.30 -6.19 14.64
C GLY A 18 -8.12 -5.91 15.56
N ARG A 19 -6.90 -6.22 15.12
CA ARG A 19 -5.67 -5.99 15.90
C ARG A 19 -5.41 -4.51 16.17
N LEU A 20 -5.65 -3.65 15.19
CA LEU A 20 -5.53 -2.20 15.35
C LEU A 20 -6.55 -1.67 16.37
N VAL A 21 -7.80 -2.14 16.32
CA VAL A 21 -8.83 -1.78 17.31
C VAL A 21 -8.43 -2.22 18.71
N GLU A 22 -7.92 -3.44 18.89
CA GLU A 22 -7.40 -3.93 20.19
C GLU A 22 -6.29 -3.02 20.75
N ARG A 23 -5.46 -2.45 19.87
CA ARG A 23 -4.35 -1.56 20.24
C ARG A 23 -4.76 -0.08 20.35
N GLY A 24 -6.01 0.26 20.05
CA GLY A 24 -6.45 1.67 19.96
C GLY A 24 -5.70 2.45 18.87
N GLN A 25 -5.25 1.77 17.82
CA GLN A 25 -4.45 2.33 16.72
C GLN A 25 -5.25 2.34 15.42
N THR A 26 -4.74 3.10 14.45
CA THR A 26 -5.38 3.35 13.16
C THR A 26 -4.42 3.21 11.98
N VAL A 27 -4.94 2.95 10.79
CA VAL A 27 -4.16 2.81 9.55
C VAL A 27 -4.73 3.64 8.40
N ALA A 28 -3.84 4.16 7.56
CA ALA A 28 -4.14 4.84 6.31
C ALA A 28 -3.32 4.24 5.15
N VAL A 29 -3.79 4.41 3.90
CA VAL A 29 -3.15 3.78 2.74
C VAL A 29 -2.89 4.77 1.60
N ALA A 30 -1.66 4.81 1.07
CA ALA A 30 -1.31 5.48 -0.18
C ALA A 30 -1.28 4.46 -1.33
N GLU A 31 -2.08 4.69 -2.37
CA GLU A 31 -2.17 3.78 -3.51
C GLU A 31 -1.70 4.46 -4.80
N SER A 32 -0.90 3.75 -5.60
CA SER A 32 -0.62 4.11 -6.98
C SER A 32 -1.19 3.04 -7.91
N LEU A 33 -0.42 2.00 -8.26
CA LEU A 33 -0.87 0.97 -9.21
C LEU A 33 -2.13 0.21 -8.79
N THR A 34 -2.39 0.08 -7.49
CA THR A 34 -3.57 -0.62 -6.98
C THR A 34 -4.84 0.21 -7.13
N GLY A 35 -4.74 1.53 -7.27
CA GLY A 35 -5.85 2.40 -7.67
C GLY A 35 -7.08 2.36 -6.76
N GLY A 36 -6.92 2.13 -5.45
CA GLY A 36 -8.01 2.07 -4.49
C GLY A 36 -8.39 0.65 -4.03
N LEU A 37 -7.76 -0.39 -4.57
CA LEU A 37 -8.10 -1.77 -4.24
C LEU A 37 -7.72 -2.16 -2.81
N VAL A 38 -6.65 -1.58 -2.23
CA VAL A 38 -6.33 -1.84 -0.82
C VAL A 38 -7.42 -1.23 0.07
N ALA A 39 -7.82 0.01 -0.22
CA ALA A 39 -8.91 0.67 0.49
C ALA A 39 -10.22 -0.11 0.37
N ALA A 40 -10.56 -0.60 -0.83
CA ALA A 40 -11.74 -1.42 -1.05
C ALA A 40 -11.75 -2.65 -0.13
N ARG A 41 -10.63 -3.39 -0.05
CA ARG A 41 -10.48 -4.54 0.86
C ARG A 41 -10.64 -4.17 2.33
N MET A 42 -10.05 -3.06 2.77
CA MET A 42 -10.23 -2.60 4.15
C MET A 42 -11.70 -2.27 4.45
N THR A 43 -12.39 -1.62 3.52
CA THR A 43 -13.79 -1.19 3.70
C THR A 43 -14.83 -2.30 3.53
N GLU A 44 -14.47 -3.46 2.99
CA GLU A 44 -15.33 -4.66 2.96
C GLU A 44 -15.56 -5.22 4.37
N VAL A 45 -14.68 -4.91 5.33
CA VAL A 45 -14.78 -5.39 6.72
C VAL A 45 -15.82 -4.57 7.49
N PRO A 46 -16.86 -5.20 8.07
CA PRO A 46 -17.83 -4.50 8.90
C PRO A 46 -17.19 -3.75 10.08
N GLY A 47 -17.46 -2.44 10.17
CA GLY A 47 -16.90 -1.59 11.21
C GLY A 47 -15.45 -1.15 10.97
N ALA A 48 -14.95 -1.24 9.73
CA ALA A 48 -13.62 -0.78 9.33
C ALA A 48 -13.29 0.64 9.81
N SER A 49 -14.27 1.54 9.87
CA SER A 49 -14.11 2.93 10.32
C SER A 49 -13.56 3.09 11.74
N ARG A 50 -13.57 2.05 12.57
CA ARG A 50 -12.94 2.08 13.90
C ARG A 50 -11.41 2.17 13.85
N ALA A 51 -10.79 1.69 12.77
CA ALA A 51 -9.32 1.67 12.65
C ALA A 51 -8.81 2.14 11.27
N PHE A 52 -9.61 2.06 10.21
CA PHE A 52 -9.22 2.55 8.89
C PHE A 52 -9.58 4.02 8.73
N ARG A 53 -8.56 4.89 8.57
CA ARG A 53 -8.73 6.35 8.40
C ARG A 53 -9.11 6.75 6.99
N GLY A 54 -8.78 5.91 6.01
CA GLY A 54 -9.01 6.18 4.59
C GLY A 54 -7.76 5.97 3.76
N SER A 55 -7.84 6.39 2.50
CA SER A 55 -6.74 6.27 1.54
C SER A 55 -6.56 7.51 0.68
N VAL A 56 -5.36 7.62 0.12
CA VAL A 56 -4.99 8.58 -0.91
C VAL A 56 -4.54 7.80 -2.14
N THR A 57 -5.26 7.93 -3.25
CA THR A 57 -4.82 7.39 -4.54
C THR A 57 -3.95 8.41 -5.26
N ALA A 58 -2.64 8.38 -4.99
CA ALA A 58 -1.63 9.22 -5.64
C ALA A 58 -1.13 8.58 -6.95
N TYR A 59 -2.04 8.47 -7.93
CA TYR A 59 -1.77 7.77 -9.19
C TYR A 59 -0.71 8.48 -10.04
N SER A 60 -0.78 9.82 -10.13
CA SER A 60 0.25 10.61 -10.80
C SER A 60 1.48 10.82 -9.91
N THR A 61 2.61 11.16 -10.52
CA THR A 61 3.85 11.45 -9.79
C THR A 61 3.72 12.73 -8.97
N GLU A 62 3.04 13.76 -9.49
CA GLU A 62 2.83 15.03 -8.79
C GLU A 62 2.04 14.85 -7.50
N LEU A 63 1.00 14.00 -7.50
CA LEU A 63 0.21 13.74 -6.28
C LEU A 63 1.02 13.06 -5.18
N LYS A 64 2.11 12.34 -5.51
CA LYS A 64 3.03 11.80 -4.50
C LYS A 64 3.77 12.94 -3.78
N HIS A 65 4.10 14.02 -4.48
CA HIS A 65 4.65 15.21 -3.86
C HIS A 65 3.56 16.00 -3.12
N ASP A 66 2.53 16.45 -3.81
CA ASP A 66 1.57 17.44 -3.31
C ASP A 66 0.75 16.94 -2.12
N VAL A 67 0.37 15.66 -2.12
CA VAL A 67 -0.53 15.09 -1.10
C VAL A 67 0.23 14.28 -0.07
N LEU A 68 1.24 13.51 -0.49
CA LEU A 68 1.98 12.61 0.39
C LEU A 68 3.30 13.22 0.89
N GLY A 69 3.72 14.37 0.37
CA GLY A 69 4.96 15.03 0.77
C GLY A 69 6.19 14.20 0.45
N VAL A 70 6.18 13.43 -0.64
CA VAL A 70 7.40 12.81 -1.18
C VAL A 70 8.27 13.93 -1.75
N GLU A 71 9.55 13.98 -1.35
CA GLU A 71 10.48 15.00 -1.84
C GLU A 71 10.58 14.97 -3.37
N GLN A 72 10.44 16.14 -4.00
CA GLN A 72 10.50 16.26 -5.46
C GLN A 72 11.86 15.79 -5.99
N THR A 73 12.95 16.11 -5.26
CA THR A 73 14.30 15.67 -5.60
C THR A 73 14.46 14.14 -5.58
N LEU A 74 13.72 13.44 -4.71
CA LEU A 74 13.70 11.98 -4.68
C LEU A 74 12.97 11.42 -5.91
N LEU A 75 11.82 11.99 -6.27
CA LEU A 75 11.05 11.58 -7.44
C LEU A 75 11.84 11.79 -8.74
N GLU A 76 12.59 12.89 -8.85
CA GLU A 76 13.45 13.18 -9.99
C GLU A 76 14.65 12.22 -10.07
N ALA A 77 15.27 11.89 -8.94
CA ALA A 77 16.46 11.04 -8.91
C ALA A 77 16.16 9.55 -9.07
N ARG A 78 15.03 9.08 -8.54
CA ARG A 78 14.69 7.64 -8.46
C ARG A 78 13.50 7.23 -9.32
N GLY A 79 12.65 8.17 -9.74
CA GLY A 79 11.37 7.89 -10.36
C GLY A 79 10.29 7.46 -9.35
N ALA A 80 9.04 7.36 -9.81
CA ALA A 80 7.90 7.07 -8.93
C ALA A 80 7.80 5.60 -8.47
N VAL A 81 8.54 4.70 -9.11
CA VAL A 81 8.57 3.25 -8.84
C VAL A 81 9.91 2.89 -8.25
N ASP A 82 10.04 3.13 -6.95
CA ASP A 82 11.27 2.94 -6.18
C ASP A 82 10.94 2.66 -4.70
N ALA A 83 11.84 1.96 -4.00
CA ALA A 83 11.67 1.61 -2.59
C ALA A 83 11.66 2.85 -1.67
N GLU A 84 12.53 3.83 -1.90
CA GLU A 84 12.60 5.06 -1.11
C GLU A 84 11.32 5.90 -1.28
N VAL A 85 10.75 5.89 -2.49
CA VAL A 85 9.46 6.53 -2.78
C VAL A 85 8.32 5.81 -2.09
N ALA A 86 8.28 4.47 -2.11
CA ALA A 86 7.28 3.71 -1.33
C ALA A 86 7.38 4.05 0.16
N HIS A 87 8.59 4.04 0.73
CA HIS A 87 8.82 4.43 2.13
C HIS A 87 8.30 5.86 2.43
N ALA A 88 8.58 6.81 1.54
CA ALA A 88 8.11 8.19 1.67
C ALA A 88 6.58 8.30 1.57
N MET A 89 5.94 7.57 0.65
CA MET A 89 4.48 7.50 0.52
C MET A 89 3.82 6.94 1.77
N ALA A 90 4.35 5.86 2.35
CA ALA A 90 3.82 5.24 3.57
C ALA A 90 3.88 6.21 4.76
N ARG A 91 5.01 6.90 4.96
CA ARG A 91 5.11 7.95 5.99
C ARG A 91 4.20 9.14 5.68
N GLY A 92 4.11 9.50 4.41
CA GLY A 92 3.29 10.59 3.91
C GLY A 92 1.82 10.43 4.24
N VAL A 93 1.24 9.29 3.90
CA VAL A 93 -0.19 9.05 4.15
C VAL A 93 -0.52 8.96 5.63
N ARG A 94 0.39 8.39 6.43
CA ARG A 94 0.26 8.36 7.89
C ARG A 94 0.08 9.78 8.44
N ARG A 95 0.93 10.72 8.01
CA ARG A 95 0.81 12.14 8.39
C ARG A 95 -0.44 12.80 7.83
N ALA A 96 -0.70 12.64 6.53
CA ALA A 96 -1.80 13.31 5.83
C ALA A 96 -3.18 12.95 6.41
N LEU A 97 -3.36 11.69 6.82
CA LEU A 97 -4.64 11.19 7.37
C LEU A 97 -4.65 11.04 8.90
N SER A 98 -3.58 11.50 9.56
CA SER A 98 -3.41 11.40 11.02
C SER A 98 -3.67 9.98 11.52
N ALA A 99 -3.00 9.00 10.90
CA ALA A 99 -3.06 7.59 11.28
C ALA A 99 -1.83 7.19 12.09
N ASP A 100 -1.92 6.08 12.83
CA ASP A 100 -0.76 5.49 13.52
C ASP A 100 0.13 4.71 12.55
N TRP A 101 -0.49 4.10 11.54
CA TRP A 101 0.15 3.28 10.53
C TRP A 101 -0.13 3.83 9.13
N GLY A 102 0.86 3.70 8.24
CA GLY A 102 0.70 4.01 6.81
C GLY A 102 1.16 2.83 5.96
N LEU A 103 0.35 2.39 5.00
CA LEU A 103 0.74 1.41 3.98
C LEU A 103 0.83 2.12 2.63
N SER A 104 1.80 1.77 1.79
CA SER A 104 1.89 2.31 0.44
C SER A 104 2.12 1.24 -0.62
N THR A 105 1.62 1.49 -1.83
CA THR A 105 1.90 0.68 -3.02
C THR A 105 2.35 1.56 -4.21
N THR A 106 3.46 1.21 -4.85
CA THR A 106 3.88 1.79 -6.13
C THR A 106 4.48 0.73 -7.04
N GLY A 107 4.38 0.90 -8.36
CA GLY A 107 4.80 -0.14 -9.31
C GLY A 107 4.18 0.00 -10.69
N VAL A 108 4.55 -0.93 -11.57
CA VAL A 108 4.10 -1.00 -12.97
C VAL A 108 3.21 -2.21 -13.15
N ALA A 109 1.90 -2.00 -13.26
CA ALA A 109 0.94 -3.09 -13.49
C ALA A 109 0.84 -3.51 -14.98
N GLY A 110 1.45 -2.77 -15.91
CA GLY A 110 1.37 -3.05 -17.35
C GLY A 110 0.09 -2.51 -18.02
N PRO A 111 -0.13 -2.82 -19.31
CA PRO A 111 0.58 -3.84 -20.09
C PRO A 111 1.97 -3.43 -20.60
N GLU A 112 2.30 -2.14 -20.53
CA GLU A 112 3.59 -1.62 -21.01
C GLU A 112 4.52 -1.25 -19.84
N PRO A 113 5.85 -1.31 -20.02
CA PRO A 113 6.82 -0.73 -19.10
C PRO A 113 6.55 0.77 -18.87
N GLN A 114 6.96 1.29 -17.71
CA GLN A 114 6.84 2.71 -17.40
C GLN A 114 8.15 3.23 -16.80
N ASP A 115 8.64 4.37 -17.28
CA ASP A 115 9.85 5.05 -16.78
C ASP A 115 11.08 4.11 -16.68
N GLY A 116 11.23 3.21 -17.66
CA GLY A 116 12.31 2.21 -17.70
C GLY A 116 12.08 0.99 -16.80
N GLN A 117 11.02 0.96 -16.00
CA GLN A 117 10.68 -0.17 -15.13
C GLN A 117 9.83 -1.22 -15.88
N PRO A 118 10.23 -2.51 -15.83
CA PRO A 118 9.43 -3.60 -16.41
C PRO A 118 8.05 -3.73 -15.79
N VAL A 119 7.11 -4.29 -16.54
CA VAL A 119 5.82 -4.74 -16.00
C VAL A 119 6.05 -5.73 -14.87
N GLY A 120 5.31 -5.58 -13.78
CA GLY A 120 5.42 -6.42 -12.59
C GLY A 120 6.37 -5.91 -11.53
N THR A 121 7.11 -4.82 -11.79
CA THR A 121 7.95 -4.16 -10.79
C THR A 121 7.07 -3.48 -9.74
N VAL A 122 7.18 -3.89 -8.49
CA VAL A 122 6.34 -3.38 -7.41
C VAL A 122 7.16 -3.17 -6.13
N PHE A 123 6.85 -2.07 -5.44
CA PHE A 123 7.34 -1.77 -4.10
C PHE A 123 6.15 -1.54 -3.17
N VAL A 124 6.24 -2.13 -1.98
CA VAL A 124 5.27 -1.94 -0.90
C VAL A 124 6.02 -1.62 0.38
N ALA A 125 5.47 -0.71 1.17
CA ALA A 125 6.09 -0.27 2.42
C ALA A 125 5.03 0.03 3.49
N VAL A 126 5.42 -0.17 4.75
CA VAL A 126 4.62 0.09 5.94
C VAL A 126 5.40 1.00 6.87
N ALA A 127 4.81 2.16 7.19
CA ALA A 127 5.30 3.08 8.20
C ALA A 127 4.54 2.83 9.51
N ALA A 128 5.25 2.30 10.50
CA ALA A 128 4.78 2.14 11.86
C ALA A 128 5.03 3.42 12.70
N PRO A 129 4.54 3.50 13.95
CA PRO A 129 4.89 4.59 14.86
C PRO A 129 6.39 4.75 15.11
N TRP A 130 7.16 3.66 15.08
CA TRP A 130 8.58 3.60 15.44
C TRP A 130 9.55 3.47 14.26
N GLY A 131 9.06 3.20 13.05
CA GLY A 131 9.94 2.90 11.91
C GLY A 131 9.20 2.79 10.59
N THR A 132 9.93 2.50 9.51
CA THR A 132 9.34 2.21 8.20
C THR A 132 10.07 1.03 7.60
N GLU A 133 9.32 -0.03 7.34
CA GLU A 133 9.79 -1.25 6.69
C GLU A 133 9.19 -1.37 5.30
N GLY A 134 9.92 -1.98 4.39
CA GLY A 134 9.47 -2.23 3.04
C GLY A 134 9.89 -3.61 2.58
N LEU A 135 9.09 -4.18 1.67
CA LEU A 135 9.59 -5.31 0.92
C LEU A 135 10.65 -4.80 -0.06
N GLY A 136 11.68 -5.61 -0.30
CA GLY A 136 12.53 -5.44 -1.47
C GLY A 136 11.69 -5.45 -2.75
N GLU A 137 12.31 -5.10 -3.85
CA GLU A 137 11.67 -5.10 -5.17
C GLU A 137 10.94 -6.42 -5.45
N LEU A 138 9.64 -6.34 -5.68
CA LEU A 138 8.84 -7.47 -6.10
C LEU A 138 8.79 -7.53 -7.63
N ARG A 139 8.95 -8.73 -8.18
CA ARG A 139 8.77 -9.03 -9.60
C ARG A 139 7.55 -9.93 -9.76
N LEU A 140 6.39 -9.31 -9.89
CA LEU A 140 5.10 -9.98 -10.06
C LEU A 140 4.87 -10.31 -11.53
N THR A 141 4.17 -11.40 -11.82
CA THR A 141 3.91 -11.85 -13.20
C THR A 141 2.43 -12.07 -13.43
N GLY A 142 1.97 -11.87 -14.67
CA GLY A 142 0.59 -12.12 -15.08
C GLY A 142 -0.06 -10.87 -15.67
N SER A 143 -1.40 -10.86 -15.68
CA SER A 143 -2.16 -9.71 -16.19
C SER A 143 -2.07 -8.51 -15.26
N ARG A 144 -2.48 -7.34 -15.76
CA ARG A 144 -2.58 -6.10 -14.98
C ARG A 144 -3.43 -6.29 -13.72
N GLU A 145 -4.55 -6.98 -13.84
CA GLU A 145 -5.46 -7.29 -12.74
C GLU A 145 -4.78 -8.18 -11.71
N ARG A 146 -4.05 -9.21 -12.16
CA ARG A 146 -3.33 -10.11 -11.29
C ARG A 146 -2.21 -9.41 -10.52
N ILE A 147 -1.40 -8.60 -11.20
CA ILE A 147 -0.31 -7.83 -10.57
C ILE A 147 -0.88 -6.89 -9.50
N ARG A 148 -2.00 -6.21 -9.78
CA ARG A 148 -2.67 -5.35 -8.80
C ARG A 148 -3.20 -6.13 -7.60
N ALA A 149 -3.84 -7.27 -7.82
CA ALA A 149 -4.34 -8.13 -6.74
C ALA A 149 -3.20 -8.67 -5.86
N ASP A 150 -2.14 -9.19 -6.47
CA ASP A 150 -0.96 -9.71 -5.76
C ASP A 150 -0.24 -8.58 -4.98
N THR A 151 -0.25 -7.35 -5.51
CA THR A 151 0.27 -6.17 -4.80
C THR A 151 -0.54 -5.84 -3.54
N VAL A 152 -1.88 -5.89 -3.62
CA VAL A 152 -2.77 -5.67 -2.47
C VAL A 152 -2.45 -6.69 -1.38
N LEU A 153 -2.39 -7.97 -1.74
CA LEU A 153 -2.08 -9.05 -0.81
C LEU A 153 -0.69 -8.90 -0.18
N ALA A 154 0.33 -8.54 -0.97
CA ALA A 154 1.68 -8.29 -0.46
C ALA A 154 1.69 -7.15 0.58
N GLY A 155 1.00 -6.04 0.30
CA GLY A 155 0.88 -4.91 1.22
C GLY A 155 0.16 -5.28 2.53
N LEU A 156 -0.96 -6.01 2.44
CA LEU A 156 -1.68 -6.48 3.62
C LEU A 156 -0.85 -7.46 4.47
N ARG A 157 -0.10 -8.36 3.82
CA ARG A 157 0.79 -9.30 4.52
C ARG A 157 1.93 -8.60 5.25
N LEU A 158 2.57 -7.61 4.61
CA LEU A 158 3.60 -6.81 5.27
C LEU A 158 3.01 -6.06 6.48
N LEU A 159 1.85 -5.42 6.33
CA LEU A 159 1.20 -4.72 7.44
C LEU A 159 0.85 -5.67 8.59
N TRP A 160 0.32 -6.86 8.29
CA TRP A 160 0.03 -7.85 9.32
C TRP A 160 1.30 -8.30 10.04
N HIS A 161 2.38 -8.58 9.31
CA HIS A 161 3.69 -8.96 9.88
C HIS A 161 4.19 -7.90 10.86
N GLU A 162 4.25 -6.63 10.42
CA GLU A 162 4.70 -5.53 11.28
C GLU A 162 3.82 -5.31 12.51
N LEU A 163 2.51 -5.60 12.40
CA LEU A 163 1.55 -5.52 13.50
C LEU A 163 1.68 -6.67 14.52
N VAL A 164 2.20 -7.84 14.15
CA VAL A 164 2.31 -8.98 15.08
C VAL A 164 3.68 -9.10 15.73
N ASP A 165 4.74 -8.70 15.02
CA ASP A 165 6.11 -8.87 15.51
C ASP A 165 6.59 -7.72 16.41
N ASN A 166 5.79 -6.65 16.52
CA ASN A 166 6.02 -5.48 17.38
C ASN A 166 4.78 -5.16 18.22
#